data_AF-A0A928P6L4-F1
#
_entry.id   AF-A0A928P6L4-F1
#
_cell.length_a   1.000
_cell.length_b   1.000
_cell.length_c   1.000
_cell.angle_alpha   90.00
_cell.angle_beta   90.00
_cell.angle_gamma   90.00
#
_symmetry.space_group_name_H-M   'P 1'
#
loop_
_entity.id
_entity.type
_entity.pdbx_description
1 polymer ?
#
loop_
_entity_poly.entity_id
_entity_poly.type
_entity_poly.pdbx_seq_one_letter_code
_entity_poly.pdbx_strand_id
1 'polypeptide(L)'
;MSIFNTLLRPVSKMEIEERKAEAVVTAQETDTEEIVTVGENSELNVITTAHPEESEDVITVANYFKAKEIAIDLSYSNNDFAPVEELAMLLAMNYDKCKDLYKYLRGVIAKKKFDICYNTNPLSTEERAATNMVAEKLGKFGVISNLRIPDNSKEITGRLSTAPRVINFLNGDYLEFYSRIVVKQTVEKIAKEKNCDYELYSNVIIRKDSEKHELDIVFRVGKEVFWAEIKSGKFSDFDCYRRLGVLMGVNPDKHILLSAEKTKEEAETISW
;
A
#
# COMPACT_ATOMS: atom_id res chain seq x y z
N MET A 1 6.14 18.51 15.70
CA MET A 1 5.97 17.06 15.47
C MET A 1 5.85 16.86 13.95
N SER A 2 6.60 15.96 13.31
CA SER A 2 6.57 15.83 11.83
C SER A 2 5.18 15.42 11.32
N ILE A 3 4.74 15.93 10.17
CA ILE A 3 3.47 15.55 9.51
C ILE A 3 3.43 14.04 9.25
N PHE A 4 4.53 13.47 8.76
CA PHE A 4 4.70 12.02 8.59
C PHE A 4 4.55 11.26 9.91
N ASN A 5 4.85 11.91 11.03
CA ASN A 5 4.71 11.34 12.35
C ASN A 5 3.27 11.32 12.88
N THR A 6 2.43 12.23 12.41
CA THR A 6 1.02 12.34 12.79
C THR A 6 0.16 11.40 11.94
N LEU A 7 0.48 11.25 10.66
CA LEU A 7 -0.33 10.51 9.68
C LEU A 7 -0.17 8.99 9.73
N LEU A 8 0.98 8.50 10.23
CA LEU A 8 1.26 7.07 10.37
C LEU A 8 1.33 6.67 11.85
N ARG A 9 0.49 7.26 12.71
CA ARG A 9 0.45 6.84 14.12
C ARG A 9 -0.15 5.43 14.17
N PRO A 10 0.51 4.46 14.84
CA PRO A 10 -0.10 3.16 15.07
C PRO A 10 -1.38 3.34 15.90
N VAL A 11 -2.48 2.78 15.41
CA VAL A 11 -3.73 2.66 16.19
C VAL A 11 -3.40 1.79 17.40
N SER A 12 -3.60 2.33 18.59
CA SER A 12 -3.32 1.61 19.83
C SER A 12 -4.25 0.42 19.99
N LYS A 13 -3.83 -0.63 20.71
CA LYS A 13 -4.70 -1.78 21.03
C LYS A 13 -6.02 -1.35 21.70
N MET A 14 -5.97 -0.26 22.45
CA MET A 14 -7.12 0.34 23.13
C MET A 14 -8.12 0.94 22.12
N GLU A 15 -7.63 1.71 21.14
CA GLU A 15 -8.47 2.24 20.04
C GLU A 15 -9.03 1.11 19.15
N ILE A 16 -8.34 -0.03 19.04
CA ILE A 16 -8.84 -1.22 18.33
C ILE A 16 -9.96 -1.91 19.13
N GLU A 17 -9.84 -1.99 20.46
CA GLU A 17 -10.88 -2.55 21.31
C GLU A 17 -12.10 -1.62 21.41
N GLU A 18 -11.91 -0.30 21.44
CA GLU A 18 -12.99 0.69 21.37
C GLU A 18 -13.78 0.57 20.05
N ARG A 19 -13.09 0.47 18.91
CA ARG A 19 -13.74 0.25 17.60
C ARG A 19 -14.48 -1.09 17.51
N LYS A 20 -13.99 -2.13 18.20
CA LYS A 20 -14.69 -3.42 18.30
C LYS A 20 -15.93 -3.33 19.20
N ALA A 21 -15.85 -2.59 20.29
CA ALA A 21 -16.98 -2.38 21.20
C ALA A 21 -18.08 -1.55 20.53
N GLU A 22 -17.73 -0.47 19.81
CA GLU A 22 -18.69 0.35 19.06
C GLU A 22 -19.40 -0.46 17.96
N ALA A 23 -18.69 -1.32 17.22
CA ALA A 23 -19.29 -2.18 16.21
C ALA A 23 -20.25 -3.25 16.80
N VAL A 24 -20.04 -3.68 18.03
CA VAL A 24 -20.91 -4.66 18.72
C VAL A 24 -22.15 -3.98 19.33
N VAL A 25 -22.02 -2.78 19.87
CA VAL A 25 -23.15 -2.00 20.41
C VAL A 25 -24.10 -1.57 19.29
N THR A 26 -23.57 -1.13 18.15
CA THR A 26 -24.38 -0.73 16.99
C THR A 26 -25.15 -1.92 16.39
N ALA A 27 -24.67 -3.16 16.58
CA ALA A 27 -25.34 -4.37 16.10
C ALA A 27 -26.41 -4.91 17.06
N GLN A 28 -26.49 -4.40 18.30
CA GLN A 28 -27.49 -4.81 19.29
C GLN A 28 -28.66 -3.83 19.43
N GLU A 29 -28.58 -2.62 18.86
CA GLU A 29 -29.63 -1.60 18.98
C GLU A 29 -30.60 -1.51 17.78
N THR A 30 -30.44 -2.33 16.73
CA THR A 30 -31.38 -2.37 15.60
C THR A 30 -32.38 -3.51 15.72
N ASP A 31 -33.25 -3.44 16.72
CA ASP A 31 -34.52 -4.18 16.76
C ASP A 31 -35.51 -3.40 17.65
N THR A 32 -36.11 -2.33 17.12
CA THR A 32 -37.47 -1.81 17.42
C THR A 32 -37.74 -0.48 16.67
N GLU A 33 -38.91 -0.37 16.04
CA GLU A 33 -39.41 0.81 15.30
C GLU A 33 -39.96 1.90 16.24
N GLU A 34 -39.61 3.20 16.05
CA GLU A 34 -40.52 4.30 15.61
C GLU A 34 -39.83 5.69 15.54
N ILE A 35 -40.52 6.65 14.89
CA ILE A 35 -40.08 7.78 14.04
C ILE A 35 -39.79 9.14 14.77
N VAL A 36 -39.00 10.03 14.12
CA VAL A 36 -38.96 11.54 14.16
C VAL A 36 -37.98 12.18 15.19
N THR A 37 -37.04 13.14 14.97
CA THR A 37 -36.69 14.15 13.94
C THR A 37 -35.20 14.62 14.08
N VAL A 38 -34.56 14.93 12.94
CA VAL A 38 -33.58 16.00 12.61
C VAL A 38 -32.31 16.20 13.48
N GLY A 39 -31.13 15.97 12.86
CA GLY A 39 -29.84 16.52 13.29
C GLY A 39 -28.62 16.00 12.51
N GLU A 40 -28.21 16.75 11.47
CA GLU A 40 -26.89 16.87 10.81
C GLU A 40 -25.99 15.62 10.58
N ASN A 41 -25.88 15.23 9.30
CA ASN A 41 -25.04 14.17 8.75
C ASN A 41 -23.52 14.45 8.87
N SER A 42 -22.77 13.44 9.32
CA SER A 42 -21.39 13.20 8.88
C SER A 42 -21.37 11.87 8.12
N GLU A 43 -21.08 11.93 6.81
CA GLU A 43 -21.22 10.79 5.90
C GLU A 43 -20.09 9.77 6.06
N LEU A 44 -20.47 8.56 6.44
CA LEU A 44 -19.75 7.31 6.21
C LEU A 44 -19.71 7.01 4.71
N ASN A 45 -18.56 7.19 4.06
CA ASN A 45 -18.38 6.78 2.66
C ASN A 45 -18.03 5.29 2.55
N VAL A 46 -19.06 4.44 2.71
CA VAL A 46 -19.11 3.11 2.08
C VAL A 46 -19.78 3.33 0.71
N ILE A 47 -19.01 3.40 -0.37
CA ILE A 47 -19.60 3.51 -1.71
C ILE A 47 -20.07 2.12 -2.12
N THR A 48 -21.34 1.83 -1.80
CA THR A 48 -22.09 0.70 -2.36
C THR A 48 -23.15 1.30 -3.28
N THR A 49 -23.00 1.19 -4.59
CA THR A 49 -24.08 1.54 -5.52
C THR A 49 -24.94 0.30 -5.76
N ALA A 50 -26.15 0.29 -5.20
CA ALA A 50 -27.12 -0.78 -5.38
C ALA A 50 -28.03 -0.53 -6.61
N HIS A 51 -28.23 -1.59 -7.40
CA HIS A 51 -29.48 -1.86 -8.13
C HIS A 51 -29.89 -3.29 -7.78
N PRO A 52 -31.16 -3.56 -7.42
CA PRO A 52 -31.62 -4.89 -7.06
C PRO A 52 -32.18 -5.62 -8.28
N GLU A 53 -31.47 -6.63 -8.76
CA GLU A 53 -32.09 -7.78 -9.44
C GLU A 53 -31.62 -9.06 -8.76
N GLU A 54 -32.52 -10.02 -8.68
CA GLU A 54 -32.51 -11.18 -7.79
C GLU A 54 -31.33 -12.15 -8.01
N SER A 55 -30.66 -12.49 -6.90
CA SER A 55 -29.84 -13.69 -6.61
C SER A 55 -29.04 -14.34 -7.76
N GLU A 56 -27.91 -13.73 -8.13
CA GLU A 56 -26.67 -14.48 -8.36
C GLU A 56 -25.76 -14.25 -7.16
N ASP A 57 -25.14 -15.30 -6.61
CA ASP A 57 -24.23 -15.20 -5.46
C ASP A 57 -23.21 -14.08 -5.67
N VAL A 58 -23.38 -12.96 -4.94
CA VAL A 58 -22.43 -11.85 -4.99
C VAL A 58 -21.11 -12.37 -4.43
N ILE A 59 -20.15 -12.60 -5.34
CA ILE A 59 -18.79 -12.97 -4.96
C ILE A 59 -18.19 -11.75 -4.29
N THR A 60 -17.90 -11.86 -2.99
CA THR A 60 -17.07 -10.90 -2.26
C THR A 60 -15.69 -11.51 -2.04
N VAL A 61 -14.67 -10.69 -1.79
CA VAL A 61 -13.34 -11.18 -1.39
C VAL A 61 -13.46 -12.10 -0.17
N ALA A 62 -14.25 -11.71 0.83
CA ALA A 62 -14.47 -12.52 2.03
C ALA A 62 -15.08 -13.89 1.71
N ASN A 63 -16.14 -13.94 0.89
CA ASN A 63 -16.80 -15.18 0.52
C ASN A 63 -15.92 -16.05 -0.40
N TYR A 64 -15.12 -15.43 -1.27
CA TYR A 64 -14.20 -16.13 -2.16
C TYR A 64 -13.15 -16.94 -1.39
N PHE A 65 -12.56 -16.36 -0.34
CA PHE A 65 -11.59 -17.05 0.51
C PHE A 65 -12.28 -18.05 1.46
N LYS A 66 -13.44 -17.69 2.01
CA LYS A 66 -14.24 -18.59 2.86
C LYS A 66 -14.63 -19.87 2.13
N ALA A 67 -15.06 -19.79 0.87
CA ALA A 67 -15.41 -20.94 0.04
C ALA A 67 -14.23 -21.90 -0.22
N LYS A 68 -13.00 -21.46 0.04
CA LYS A 68 -11.76 -22.24 -0.07
C LYS A 68 -11.17 -22.61 1.29
N GLU A 69 -11.97 -22.48 2.36
CA GLU A 69 -11.58 -22.78 3.74
C GLU A 69 -10.39 -21.94 4.23
N ILE A 70 -10.28 -20.71 3.71
CA ILE A 70 -9.27 -19.73 4.15
C ILE A 70 -9.93 -18.67 5.02
N ALA A 71 -9.43 -18.52 6.24
CA ALA A 71 -9.80 -17.41 7.10
C ALA A 71 -9.08 -16.13 6.64
N ILE A 72 -9.83 -15.03 6.53
CA ILE A 72 -9.33 -13.74 6.06
C ILE A 72 -9.60 -12.66 7.12
N ASP A 73 -8.62 -11.79 7.30
CA ASP A 73 -8.69 -10.63 8.19
C ASP A 73 -8.38 -9.38 7.38
N LEU A 74 -9.43 -8.55 7.23
CA LEU A 74 -9.44 -7.31 6.45
C LEU A 74 -9.29 -6.06 7.34
N SER A 75 -9.10 -6.22 8.65
CA SER A 75 -9.15 -5.11 9.61
C SER A 75 -8.08 -4.02 9.40
N TYR A 76 -7.05 -4.31 8.61
CA TYR A 76 -5.93 -3.42 8.33
C TYR A 76 -6.09 -2.59 7.04
N SER A 77 -7.17 -2.79 6.28
CA SER A 77 -7.25 -2.36 4.87
C SER A 77 -7.56 -0.89 4.61
N ASN A 78 -8.00 -0.10 5.60
CA ASN A 78 -8.72 1.17 5.34
C ASN A 78 -8.16 2.40 6.07
N ASN A 79 -6.83 2.52 6.16
CA ASN A 79 -6.23 3.73 6.70
C ASN A 79 -6.07 4.82 5.62
N ASP A 80 -6.53 6.04 5.93
CA ASP A 80 -6.26 7.24 5.12
C ASP A 80 -4.78 7.62 5.25
N PHE A 81 -4.09 7.57 4.12
CA PHE A 81 -2.66 7.84 4.03
C PHE A 81 -2.35 8.92 2.99
N ALA A 82 -3.32 9.76 2.60
CA ALA A 82 -3.21 10.63 1.43
C ALA A 82 -1.88 11.41 1.29
N PRO A 83 -1.29 12.01 2.36
CA PRO A 83 0.00 12.69 2.20
C PRO A 83 1.18 11.73 2.02
N VAL A 84 1.14 10.54 2.64
CA VAL A 84 2.16 9.50 2.46
C VAL A 84 2.08 8.88 1.06
N GLU A 85 0.86 8.75 0.53
CA GLU A 85 0.59 8.33 -0.84
C GLU A 85 1.18 9.30 -1.88
N GLU A 86 1.07 10.62 -1.65
CA GLU A 86 1.71 11.62 -2.52
C GLU A 86 3.23 11.42 -2.58
N LEU A 87 3.86 11.19 -1.42
CA LEU A 87 5.29 10.93 -1.36
C LEU A 87 5.64 9.61 -2.05
N ALA A 88 4.87 8.55 -1.82
CA ALA A 88 5.04 7.25 -2.46
C ALA A 88 4.98 7.34 -3.99
N MET A 89 3.97 8.04 -4.52
CA MET A 89 3.83 8.30 -5.95
C MET A 89 5.03 9.03 -6.52
N LEU A 90 5.47 10.11 -5.86
CA LEU A 90 6.65 10.86 -6.29
C LEU A 90 7.88 9.95 -6.34
N LEU A 91 8.06 9.11 -5.34
CA LEU A 91 9.21 8.23 -5.24
C LEU A 91 9.23 7.19 -6.37
N ALA A 92 8.11 6.50 -6.56
CA ALA A 92 7.96 5.45 -7.57
C ALA A 92 8.04 5.99 -9.00
N MET A 93 7.38 7.11 -9.30
CA MET A 93 7.40 7.72 -10.64
C MET A 93 8.77 8.28 -11.04
N ASN A 94 9.65 8.54 -10.07
CA ASN A 94 11.03 8.99 -10.32
C ASN A 94 12.05 7.88 -10.03
N TYR A 95 11.63 6.62 -9.88
CA TYR A 95 12.50 5.54 -9.43
C TYR A 95 13.73 5.38 -10.33
N ASP A 96 13.56 5.36 -11.65
CA ASP A 96 14.67 5.18 -12.60
C ASP A 96 15.74 6.28 -12.47
N LYS A 97 15.32 7.54 -12.29
CA LYS A 97 16.21 8.70 -12.19
C LYS A 97 16.84 8.86 -10.80
N CYS A 98 16.19 8.30 -9.77
CA CYS A 98 16.57 8.48 -8.37
C CYS A 98 17.05 7.18 -7.71
N LYS A 99 17.22 6.09 -8.47
CA LYS A 99 17.57 4.76 -7.95
C LYS A 99 18.79 4.78 -7.04
N ASP A 100 19.81 5.55 -7.40
CA ASP A 100 21.05 5.61 -6.62
C ASP A 100 20.91 6.43 -5.33
N LEU A 101 20.03 7.43 -5.30
CA LEU A 101 19.64 8.10 -4.05
C LEU A 101 18.92 7.10 -3.12
N TYR A 102 17.98 6.30 -3.63
CA TYR A 102 17.29 5.30 -2.80
C TYR A 102 18.24 4.26 -2.22
N LYS A 103 19.13 3.70 -3.06
CA LYS A 103 20.17 2.78 -2.60
C LYS A 103 21.07 3.41 -1.54
N TYR A 104 21.45 4.67 -1.74
CA TYR A 104 22.25 5.41 -0.77
C TYR A 104 21.53 5.54 0.58
N LEU A 105 20.26 5.97 0.59
CA LEU A 105 19.47 6.13 1.82
C LEU A 105 19.25 4.80 2.55
N ARG A 106 18.94 3.71 1.81
CA ARG A 106 18.86 2.36 2.37
C ARG A 106 20.20 1.89 2.93
N GLY A 107 21.31 2.23 2.27
CA GLY A 107 22.66 1.95 2.77
C GLY A 107 22.98 2.69 4.06
N VAL A 108 22.52 3.94 4.19
CA VAL A 108 22.60 4.74 5.42
C VAL A 108 21.84 4.07 6.57
N ILE A 109 20.61 3.61 6.31
CA ILE A 109 19.78 2.85 7.28
C ILE A 109 20.51 1.57 7.71
N ALA A 110 20.96 0.76 6.76
CA ALA A 110 21.61 -0.53 7.02
C ALA A 110 22.88 -0.37 7.86
N LYS A 111 23.65 0.70 7.61
CA LYS A 111 24.87 1.03 8.37
C LYS A 111 24.59 1.74 9.70
N LYS A 112 23.33 2.10 9.98
CA LYS A 112 22.90 2.92 11.13
C LYS A 112 23.64 4.27 11.22
N LYS A 113 24.02 4.84 10.06
CA LYS A 113 24.73 6.13 9.94
C LYS A 113 23.81 7.19 9.34
N PHE A 114 22.93 7.75 10.16
CA PHE A 114 21.80 8.56 9.70
C PHE A 114 22.14 9.97 9.21
N ASP A 115 23.39 10.42 9.33
CA ASP A 115 23.83 11.66 8.69
C ASP A 115 24.07 11.40 7.20
N ILE A 116 23.47 12.23 6.35
CA ILE A 116 23.54 12.09 4.88
C ILE A 116 24.49 13.13 4.29
N CYS A 117 25.27 12.67 3.32
CA CYS A 117 26.04 13.45 2.37
C CYS A 117 26.07 12.66 1.06
N TYR A 118 25.13 12.97 0.17
CA TYR A 118 24.94 12.27 -1.10
C TYR A 118 25.55 13.09 -2.24
N ASN A 119 26.53 12.53 -2.94
CA ASN A 119 27.21 13.17 -4.05
C ASN A 119 26.36 13.08 -5.32
N THR A 120 25.98 14.24 -5.88
CA THR A 120 25.21 14.35 -7.13
C THR A 120 26.11 14.56 -8.34
N ASN A 121 27.44 14.66 -8.22
CA ASN A 121 28.36 14.83 -9.37
C ASN A 121 28.07 13.87 -10.54
N PRO A 122 27.87 12.56 -10.32
CA PRO A 122 27.72 11.60 -11.41
C PRO A 122 26.41 11.73 -12.20
N LEU A 123 25.43 12.45 -11.65
CA LEU A 123 24.09 12.55 -12.23
C LEU A 123 24.07 13.48 -13.45
N SER A 124 23.31 13.10 -14.47
CA SER A 124 22.92 14.01 -15.55
C SER A 124 22.10 15.19 -15.02
N THR A 125 21.88 16.21 -15.86
CA THR A 125 21.06 17.38 -15.49
C THR A 125 19.64 16.98 -15.11
N GLU A 126 19.04 16.04 -15.84
CA GLU A 126 17.68 15.57 -15.59
C GLU A 126 17.59 14.74 -14.30
N GLU A 127 18.50 13.79 -14.10
CA GLU A 127 18.56 12.98 -12.88
C GLU A 127 18.80 13.85 -11.64
N ARG A 128 19.66 14.87 -11.75
CA ARG A 128 19.94 15.81 -10.67
C ARG A 128 18.70 16.63 -10.31
N ALA A 129 17.96 17.11 -11.31
CA ALA A 129 16.72 17.84 -11.08
C ALA A 129 15.68 16.97 -10.37
N ALA A 130 15.48 15.73 -10.83
CA ALA A 130 14.58 14.76 -10.20
C ALA A 130 15.02 14.41 -8.76
N THR A 131 16.32 14.18 -8.56
CA THR A 131 16.92 13.87 -7.25
C THR A 131 16.70 15.03 -6.27
N ASN A 132 16.94 16.27 -6.69
CA ASN A 132 16.73 17.44 -5.84
C ASN A 132 15.25 17.59 -5.46
N MET A 133 14.33 17.45 -6.42
CA MET A 133 12.88 17.48 -6.16
C MET A 133 12.46 16.41 -5.13
N VAL A 134 12.93 15.17 -5.30
CA VAL A 134 12.64 14.08 -4.35
C VAL A 134 13.22 14.40 -2.97
N ALA A 135 14.47 14.84 -2.90
CA ALA A 135 15.12 15.19 -1.64
C ALA A 135 14.39 16.32 -0.90
N GLU A 136 13.98 17.37 -1.61
CA GLU A 136 13.16 18.46 -1.05
C GLU A 136 11.84 17.95 -0.49
N LYS A 137 11.14 17.05 -1.22
CA LYS A 137 9.90 16.47 -0.73
C LYS A 137 10.15 15.60 0.50
N LEU A 138 11.19 14.76 0.52
CA LEU A 138 11.61 14.01 1.70
C LEU A 138 11.90 14.95 2.89
N GLY A 139 12.48 16.12 2.65
CA GLY A 139 12.66 17.18 3.64
C GLY A 139 11.34 17.71 4.19
N LYS A 140 10.41 18.10 3.32
CA LYS A 140 9.08 18.61 3.68
C LYS A 140 8.25 17.61 4.50
N PHE A 141 8.40 16.32 4.23
CA PHE A 141 7.73 15.25 4.99
C PHE A 141 8.50 14.83 6.25
N GLY A 142 9.64 15.46 6.56
CA GLY A 142 10.43 15.14 7.75
C GLY A 142 11.06 13.74 7.70
N VAL A 143 11.21 13.17 6.50
CA VAL A 143 12.05 11.99 6.27
C VAL A 143 13.52 12.37 6.42
N ILE A 144 13.90 13.55 5.90
CA ILE A 144 15.23 14.13 6.06
C ILE A 144 15.09 15.45 6.85
N SER A 145 15.72 15.52 8.00
CA SER A 145 15.84 16.75 8.79
C SER A 145 17.09 17.53 8.41
N ASN A 146 17.10 18.85 8.63
CA ASN A 146 18.22 19.74 8.31
C ASN A 146 18.72 19.62 6.86
N LEU A 147 17.80 19.35 5.92
CA LEU A 147 18.13 19.20 4.51
C LEU A 147 18.78 20.49 3.98
N ARG A 148 19.93 20.33 3.31
CA ARG A 148 20.57 21.41 2.56
C ARG A 148 20.93 20.91 1.17
N ILE A 149 20.52 21.70 0.18
CA ILE A 149 20.88 21.54 -1.23
C ILE A 149 21.44 22.91 -1.68
N PRO A 150 22.69 23.25 -1.32
CA PRO A 150 23.23 24.56 -1.68
C PRO A 150 23.31 24.76 -3.19
N ASP A 151 23.00 25.97 -3.65
CA ASP A 151 23.17 26.38 -5.04
C ASP A 151 24.63 26.16 -5.47
N ASN A 152 24.84 25.50 -6.62
CA ASN A 152 26.15 25.10 -7.16
C ASN A 152 26.91 24.03 -6.37
N SER A 153 26.38 23.54 -5.24
CA SER A 153 26.93 22.34 -4.61
C SER A 153 26.51 21.09 -5.38
N LYS A 154 27.36 20.08 -5.34
CA LYS A 154 27.10 18.78 -5.95
C LYS A 154 26.83 17.74 -4.88
N GLU A 155 26.20 18.16 -3.79
CA GLU A 155 25.94 17.34 -2.62
C GLU A 155 24.59 17.66 -2.00
N ILE A 156 23.90 16.63 -1.51
CA ILE A 156 22.69 16.75 -0.69
C ILE A 156 23.06 16.32 0.72
N THR A 157 22.85 17.20 1.70
CA THR A 157 23.21 16.93 3.10
C THR A 157 22.00 17.07 4.03
N GLY A 158 22.07 16.45 5.20
CA GLY A 158 21.00 16.44 6.18
C GLY A 158 21.12 15.27 7.15
N ARG A 159 20.02 14.91 7.80
CA ARG A 159 19.95 13.76 8.71
C ARG A 159 18.65 12.99 8.50
N LEU A 160 18.77 11.73 8.14
CA LEU A 160 17.65 10.81 7.96
C LEU A 160 16.96 10.52 9.30
N SER A 161 15.63 10.50 9.31
CA SER A 161 14.84 10.15 10.48
C SER A 161 15.04 8.68 10.87
N THR A 162 15.15 8.43 12.17
CA THR A 162 15.29 7.09 12.76
C THR A 162 13.94 6.48 13.13
N ALA A 163 12.83 7.18 12.86
CA ALA A 163 11.49 6.66 13.16
C ALA A 163 11.24 5.35 12.38
N PRO A 164 10.78 4.26 13.03
CA PRO A 164 10.58 2.97 12.36
C PRO A 164 9.76 3.05 11.07
N ARG A 165 8.69 3.84 11.05
CA ARG A 165 7.88 4.09 9.85
C ARG A 165 8.62 4.74 8.69
N VAL A 166 9.58 5.63 8.95
CA VAL A 166 10.38 6.26 7.88
C VAL A 166 11.34 5.23 7.31
N ILE A 167 11.93 4.42 8.20
CA ILE A 167 12.81 3.33 7.83
C ILE A 167 12.05 2.30 6.98
N ASN A 168 10.87 1.86 7.42
CA ASN A 168 10.03 0.90 6.69
C ASN A 168 9.59 1.48 5.35
N PHE A 169 9.08 2.72 5.33
CA PHE A 169 8.72 3.42 4.10
C PHE A 169 9.83 3.43 3.06
N LEU A 170 11.07 3.76 3.44
CA LEU A 170 12.21 3.73 2.52
C LEU A 170 12.65 2.31 2.17
N ASN A 171 12.47 1.34 3.06
CA ASN A 171 12.81 -0.05 2.85
C ASN A 171 11.80 -0.82 1.99
N GLY A 172 10.55 -0.37 1.88
CA GLY A 172 9.57 -1.05 1.05
C GLY A 172 8.21 -0.39 0.94
N ASP A 173 7.67 0.14 2.03
CA ASP A 173 6.24 0.50 2.07
C ASP A 173 5.85 1.55 1.03
N TYR A 174 6.78 2.41 0.58
CA TYR A 174 6.49 3.36 -0.51
C TYR A 174 5.96 2.67 -1.78
N LEU A 175 6.47 1.47 -2.09
CA LEU A 175 6.05 0.74 -3.27
C LEU A 175 4.69 0.08 -3.06
N GLU A 176 4.37 -0.36 -1.85
CA GLU A 176 3.04 -0.87 -1.48
C GLU A 176 1.99 0.24 -1.59
N PHE A 177 2.28 1.44 -1.05
CA PHE A 177 1.41 2.62 -1.21
C PHE A 177 1.21 3.00 -2.68
N TYR A 178 2.29 3.07 -3.46
CA TYR A 178 2.20 3.33 -4.90
C TYR A 178 1.32 2.29 -5.61
N SER A 179 1.56 1.01 -5.33
CA SER A 179 0.84 -0.09 -5.97
C SER A 179 -0.65 -0.05 -5.63
N ARG A 180 -1.01 0.27 -4.39
CA ARG A 180 -2.41 0.45 -3.97
C ARG A 180 -3.12 1.52 -4.80
N ILE A 181 -2.48 2.67 -5.00
CA ILE A 181 -3.04 3.78 -5.78
C ILE A 181 -3.26 3.36 -7.24
N VAL A 182 -2.26 2.73 -7.85
CA VAL A 182 -2.32 2.27 -9.24
C VAL A 182 -3.40 1.20 -9.43
N VAL A 183 -3.45 0.21 -8.53
CA VAL A 183 -4.48 -0.84 -8.55
C VAL A 183 -5.87 -0.22 -8.37
N LYS A 184 -6.06 0.68 -7.40
CA LYS A 184 -7.33 1.37 -7.19
C LYS A 184 -7.81 2.07 -8.45
N GLN A 185 -6.97 2.93 -9.04
CA GLN A 185 -7.33 3.67 -10.26
C GLN A 185 -7.65 2.73 -11.43
N THR A 186 -6.89 1.64 -11.55
CA THR A 186 -7.08 0.65 -12.63
C THR A 186 -8.38 -0.11 -12.44
N VAL A 187 -8.65 -0.59 -11.23
CA VAL A 187 -9.85 -1.34 -10.88
C VAL A 187 -11.10 -0.47 -10.99
N GLU A 188 -11.07 0.77 -10.50
CA GLU A 188 -12.16 1.75 -10.65
C GLU A 188 -12.49 2.00 -12.13
N LYS A 189 -11.46 2.16 -12.97
CA LYS A 189 -11.64 2.33 -14.41
C LYS A 189 -12.29 1.10 -15.05
N ILE A 190 -11.77 -0.10 -14.78
CA ILE A 190 -12.30 -1.34 -15.35
C ILE A 190 -13.73 -1.60 -14.88
N ALA A 191 -14.01 -1.38 -13.60
CA ALA A 191 -15.33 -1.53 -13.00
C ALA A 191 -16.35 -0.62 -13.71
N LYS A 192 -15.98 0.64 -13.95
CA LYS A 192 -16.79 1.59 -14.71
C LYS A 192 -17.01 1.16 -16.16
N GLU A 193 -15.95 0.73 -16.85
CA GLU A 193 -16.02 0.29 -18.26
C GLU A 193 -16.89 -0.96 -18.44
N LYS A 194 -16.86 -1.87 -17.46
CA LYS A 194 -17.61 -3.14 -17.48
C LYS A 194 -18.96 -3.07 -16.76
N ASN A 195 -19.31 -1.91 -16.20
CA ASN A 195 -20.50 -1.70 -15.38
C ASN A 195 -20.64 -2.78 -14.28
N CYS A 196 -19.55 -3.02 -13.54
CA CYS A 196 -19.54 -3.93 -12.40
C CYS A 196 -18.98 -3.24 -11.16
N ASP A 197 -19.15 -3.86 -10.01
CA ASP A 197 -18.61 -3.41 -8.74
C ASP A 197 -17.17 -3.92 -8.53
N TYR A 198 -16.53 -3.43 -7.46
CA TYR A 198 -15.19 -3.83 -7.08
C TYR A 198 -14.99 -3.78 -5.57
N GLU A 199 -13.98 -4.52 -5.08
CA GLU A 199 -13.46 -4.42 -3.72
C GLU A 199 -11.94 -4.27 -3.78
N LEU A 200 -11.33 -3.57 -2.82
CA LEU A 200 -9.89 -3.41 -2.72
C LEU A 200 -9.49 -3.38 -1.25
N TYR A 201 -8.52 -4.23 -0.90
CA TYR A 201 -7.97 -4.35 0.44
C TYR A 201 -6.44 -4.38 0.38
N SER A 202 -5.79 -3.84 1.40
CA SER A 202 -4.33 -3.90 1.58
C SER A 202 -3.97 -4.56 2.90
N ASN A 203 -2.76 -5.14 2.98
CA ASN A 203 -2.22 -5.79 4.17
C ASN A 203 -3.18 -6.86 4.73
N VAL A 204 -3.68 -7.69 3.83
CA VAL A 204 -4.68 -8.72 4.14
C VAL A 204 -4.00 -9.92 4.77
N ILE A 205 -4.46 -10.33 5.93
CA ILE A 205 -3.95 -11.55 6.56
C ILE A 205 -4.87 -12.72 6.20
N ILE A 206 -4.26 -13.77 5.65
CA ILE A 206 -4.92 -15.03 5.35
C ILE A 206 -4.37 -16.14 6.25
N ARG A 207 -5.22 -17.09 6.61
CA ARG A 207 -4.85 -18.27 7.39
C ARG A 207 -5.50 -19.50 6.82
N LYS A 208 -4.69 -20.55 6.64
CA LYS A 208 -5.13 -21.89 6.25
C LYS A 208 -4.33 -22.88 7.09
N ASP A 209 -5.03 -23.77 7.79
CA ASP A 209 -4.43 -24.67 8.77
C ASP A 209 -3.56 -23.92 9.80
N SER A 210 -2.26 -24.28 9.91
CA SER A 210 -1.28 -23.61 10.77
C SER A 210 -0.53 -22.47 10.08
N GLU A 211 -0.76 -22.23 8.79
CA GLU A 211 -0.04 -21.22 8.03
C GLU A 211 -0.74 -19.87 8.07
N LYS A 212 0.06 -18.82 8.24
CA LYS A 212 -0.37 -17.43 8.19
C LYS A 212 0.46 -16.72 7.12
N HIS A 213 -0.22 -16.11 6.16
CA HIS A 213 0.41 -15.29 5.12
C HIS A 213 -0.21 -13.90 5.10
N GLU A 214 0.60 -12.93 4.68
CA GLU A 214 0.16 -11.55 4.43
C GLU A 214 0.15 -11.34 2.92
N LEU A 215 -0.93 -10.76 2.42
CA LEU A 215 -1.07 -10.36 1.03
C LEU A 215 -1.06 -8.83 0.98
N ASP A 216 -0.14 -8.26 0.22
CA ASP A 216 0.05 -6.81 0.16
C ASP A 216 -1.21 -6.11 -0.38
N ILE A 217 -1.81 -6.66 -1.46
CA ILE A 217 -3.06 -6.16 -2.04
C ILE A 217 -3.97 -7.33 -2.43
N VAL A 218 -5.25 -7.24 -2.12
CA VAL A 218 -6.30 -8.14 -2.62
C VAL A 218 -7.42 -7.30 -3.19
N PHE A 219 -7.89 -7.64 -4.39
CA PHE A 219 -8.97 -6.89 -5.00
C PHE A 219 -9.89 -7.79 -5.81
N ARG A 220 -11.13 -7.34 -5.98
CA ARG A 220 -12.12 -7.97 -6.82
C ARG A 220 -12.61 -6.97 -7.84
N VAL A 221 -12.84 -7.41 -9.08
CA VAL A 221 -13.55 -6.63 -10.09
C VAL A 221 -14.56 -7.54 -10.80
N GLY A 222 -15.84 -7.24 -10.64
CA GLY A 222 -16.92 -8.15 -11.02
C GLY A 222 -16.80 -9.49 -10.29
N LYS A 223 -16.78 -10.62 -11.01
CA LYS A 223 -16.71 -11.97 -10.42
C LYS A 223 -15.29 -12.46 -10.11
N GLU A 224 -14.28 -11.68 -10.47
CA GLU A 224 -12.88 -12.10 -10.44
C GLU A 224 -12.14 -11.52 -9.25
N VAL A 225 -11.50 -12.38 -8.46
CA VAL A 225 -10.65 -12.00 -7.32
C VAL A 225 -9.18 -12.16 -7.71
N PHE A 226 -8.39 -11.14 -7.41
CA PHE A 226 -6.97 -11.05 -7.66
C PHE A 226 -6.24 -10.71 -6.36
N TRP A 227 -4.95 -11.02 -6.33
CA TRP A 227 -4.07 -10.55 -5.29
C TRP A 227 -2.72 -10.17 -5.88
N ALA A 228 -2.05 -9.23 -5.24
CA ALA A 228 -0.75 -8.77 -5.65
C ALA A 228 0.24 -8.80 -4.50
N GLU A 229 1.45 -9.21 -4.83
CA GLU A 229 2.61 -9.14 -3.97
C GLU A 229 3.59 -8.09 -4.51
N ILE A 230 4.10 -7.25 -3.62
CA ILE A 230 4.93 -6.11 -3.92
C ILE A 230 6.34 -6.36 -3.39
N LYS A 231 7.35 -6.10 -4.23
CA LYS A 231 8.77 -6.28 -3.90
C LYS A 231 9.60 -5.09 -4.34
N SER A 232 10.07 -4.33 -3.36
CA SER A 232 10.90 -3.14 -3.60
C SER A 232 12.41 -3.42 -3.68
N GLY A 233 12.83 -4.67 -3.50
CA GLY A 233 14.22 -5.09 -3.44
C GLY A 233 14.48 -6.38 -4.21
N LYS A 234 15.71 -6.90 -4.08
CA LYS A 234 16.13 -8.13 -4.75
C LYS A 234 15.44 -9.35 -4.12
N PHE A 235 14.35 -9.78 -4.73
CA PHE A 235 13.68 -11.04 -4.44
C PHE A 235 13.95 -12.05 -5.57
N SER A 236 14.00 -13.35 -5.25
CA SER A 236 14.37 -14.39 -6.23
C SER A 236 13.60 -15.71 -6.11
N ASP A 237 12.96 -16.01 -4.97
CA ASP A 237 12.15 -17.23 -4.81
C ASP A 237 10.71 -17.00 -5.30
N PHE A 238 10.54 -16.69 -6.58
CA PHE A 238 9.22 -16.43 -7.16
C PHE A 238 8.31 -17.66 -7.15
N ASP A 239 8.90 -18.85 -7.13
CA ASP A 239 8.18 -20.11 -6.98
C ASP A 239 7.38 -20.19 -5.67
N CYS A 240 7.77 -19.45 -4.62
CA CYS A 240 7.00 -19.42 -3.38
C CYS A 240 5.58 -18.90 -3.61
N TYR A 241 5.40 -17.92 -4.50
CA TYR A 241 4.08 -17.36 -4.80
C TYR A 241 3.22 -18.27 -5.65
N ARG A 242 3.84 -19.04 -6.55
CA ARG A 242 3.14 -20.10 -7.27
C ARG A 242 2.65 -21.18 -6.29
N ARG A 243 3.52 -21.61 -5.37
CA ARG A 243 3.14 -22.57 -4.30
C ARG A 243 2.01 -22.01 -3.43
N LEU A 244 2.08 -20.72 -3.08
CA LEU A 244 1.03 -20.04 -2.35
C LEU A 244 -0.28 -20.03 -3.14
N GLY A 245 -0.26 -19.65 -4.43
CA GLY A 245 -1.45 -19.69 -5.28
C GLY A 245 -2.11 -21.07 -5.31
N VAL A 246 -1.32 -22.12 -5.52
CA VAL A 246 -1.81 -23.51 -5.48
C VAL A 246 -2.38 -23.88 -4.11
N LEU A 247 -1.65 -23.59 -3.02
CA LEU A 247 -2.09 -23.84 -1.64
C LEU A 247 -3.44 -23.16 -1.35
N MET A 248 -3.58 -21.94 -1.84
CA MET A 248 -4.74 -21.09 -1.61
C MET A 248 -5.90 -21.39 -2.57
N GLY A 249 -5.71 -22.27 -3.56
CA GLY A 249 -6.71 -22.55 -4.59
C GLY A 249 -6.98 -21.34 -5.50
N VAL A 250 -6.01 -20.44 -5.62
CA VAL A 250 -6.04 -19.26 -6.50
C VAL A 250 -4.95 -19.46 -7.54
N ASN A 251 -5.33 -19.76 -8.79
CA ASN A 251 -4.34 -20.03 -9.83
C ASN A 251 -3.42 -18.81 -10.04
N PRO A 252 -2.14 -18.98 -10.43
CA PRO A 252 -1.23 -17.87 -10.67
C PRO A 252 -1.77 -16.80 -11.64
N ASP A 253 -2.70 -17.15 -12.53
CA ASP A 253 -3.39 -16.20 -13.43
C ASP A 253 -4.16 -15.08 -12.69
N LYS A 254 -4.35 -15.22 -11.38
CA LYS A 254 -4.99 -14.23 -10.48
C LYS A 254 -4.01 -13.59 -9.51
N HIS A 255 -2.74 -13.96 -9.59
CA HIS A 255 -1.64 -13.39 -8.82
C HIS A 255 -0.85 -12.39 -9.66
N ILE A 256 -0.56 -11.23 -9.09
CA ILE A 256 0.26 -10.19 -9.70
C ILE A 256 1.51 -9.98 -8.85
N LEU A 257 2.69 -10.12 -9.42
CA LEU A 257 3.92 -9.73 -8.76
C LEU A 257 4.40 -8.38 -9.29
N LEU A 258 4.48 -7.38 -8.41
CA LEU A 258 5.04 -6.07 -8.74
C LEU A 258 6.45 -5.94 -8.14
N SER A 259 7.45 -5.74 -9.00
CA SER A 259 8.85 -5.63 -8.58
C SER A 259 9.53 -4.39 -9.16
N ALA A 260 10.17 -3.58 -8.31
CA ALA A 260 10.84 -2.34 -8.74
C ALA A 260 12.18 -2.56 -9.47
N GLU A 261 12.85 -3.70 -9.25
CA GLU A 261 14.20 -3.94 -9.78
C GLU A 261 14.25 -5.00 -10.90
N LYS A 262 13.15 -5.21 -11.62
CA LYS A 262 13.07 -6.21 -12.69
C LYS A 262 12.98 -5.57 -14.07
N THR A 263 13.75 -6.08 -15.02
CA THR A 263 13.56 -5.72 -16.43
C THR A 263 12.31 -6.39 -16.98
N LYS A 264 11.86 -5.92 -18.15
CA LYS A 264 10.74 -6.53 -18.86
C LYS A 264 11.05 -7.99 -19.22
N GLU A 265 12.25 -8.30 -19.69
CA GLU A 265 12.64 -9.67 -20.03
C GLU A 265 12.66 -10.59 -18.79
N GLU A 266 13.15 -10.09 -17.66
CA GLU A 266 13.10 -10.84 -16.40
C GLU A 266 11.65 -11.08 -15.97
N ALA A 267 10.79 -10.07 -16.08
CA ALA A 267 9.37 -10.20 -15.76
C ALA A 267 8.67 -11.23 -16.66
N GLU A 268 8.93 -11.23 -17.98
CA GLU A 268 8.40 -12.23 -18.91
C GLU A 268 8.88 -13.64 -18.60
N THR A 269 10.12 -13.80 -18.11
CA THR A 269 10.68 -15.11 -17.73
C THR A 269 10.06 -15.66 -16.45
N ILE A 270 9.67 -14.77 -15.53
CA ILE A 270 9.06 -15.12 -14.22
C ILE A 270 7.53 -15.16 -14.34
N SER A 271 6.95 -14.57 -15.37
CA SER A 271 5.52 -14.65 -15.64
C SER A 271 5.18 -16.06 -16.12
N TRP A 272 4.16 -16.66 -15.51
CA TRP A 272 3.65 -17.98 -15.86
C TRP A 272 2.22 -17.84 -16.34
#